data_AF-A0A261WE73-F1
#
_entry.id   AF-A0A261WE73-F1
#
_cell.length_a   1.000
_cell.length_b   1.000
_cell.length_c   1.000
_cell.angle_alpha   90.00
_cell.angle_beta   90.00
_cell.angle_gamma   90.00
#
_symmetry.space_group_name_H-M   'P 1'
#
loop_
_entity.id
_entity.type
_entity.pdbx_description
1 polymer ?
#
loop_
_entity_poly.entity_id
_entity_poly.type
_entity_poly.pdbx_seq_one_letter_code
_entity_poly.pdbx_strand_id
1 'polypeptide(L)'
;MHDYKWLNEYCLNRFGSAKALEAHLPSPKTAKQLHAISADRYLSTMALRVFRAGLKHSLVDSKWPAFEEVFYHFDPEKVVLMGADHLERLMQDARIIRHLGKLKSVPRNAQLILDIEQEHGSFGTFIAQWPVDNITGLWQYLAKHGNQMGGLSSPRFLRMIGKDTFIPTWDVVAALNAQDIVDKVPTSKRDQAIVQDVFNQWHAESGRPMCQLSAMLAFTVNH
;
A
#
# COMPACT_ATOMS: atom_id res chain seq x y z
N MET A 1 -0.69 16.51 -20.52
CA MET A 1 0.17 15.72 -19.62
C MET A 1 1.61 16.13 -19.84
N HIS A 2 2.30 16.55 -18.79
CA HIS A 2 3.73 16.82 -18.85
C HIS A 2 4.52 15.51 -18.94
N ASP A 3 5.62 15.53 -19.68
CA ASP A 3 6.53 14.39 -19.79
C ASP A 3 7.40 14.25 -18.53
N TYR A 4 8.16 13.15 -18.46
CA TYR A 4 9.09 12.94 -17.34
C TYR A 4 10.17 14.03 -17.27
N LYS A 5 10.58 14.60 -18.41
CA LYS A 5 11.61 15.66 -18.45
C LYS A 5 11.17 16.87 -17.62
N TRP A 6 9.95 17.34 -17.82
CA TRP A 6 9.38 18.42 -17.02
C TRP A 6 9.33 18.07 -15.53
N LEU A 7 8.87 16.86 -15.18
CA LEU A 7 8.76 16.41 -13.79
C LEU A 7 10.13 16.40 -13.10
N ASN A 8 11.15 15.89 -13.80
CA ASN A 8 12.51 15.83 -13.30
C ASN A 8 13.12 17.23 -13.15
N GLU A 9 12.96 18.12 -14.14
CA GLU A 9 13.43 19.51 -14.07
C GLU A 9 12.79 20.27 -12.91
N TYR A 10 11.48 20.10 -12.70
CA TYR A 10 10.78 20.72 -11.56
C TYR A 10 11.38 20.26 -10.22
N CYS A 11 11.56 18.95 -10.05
CA CYS A 11 12.15 18.41 -8.82
C CYS A 11 13.60 18.86 -8.64
N LEU A 12 14.42 18.89 -9.69
CA LEU A 12 15.80 19.37 -9.60
C LEU A 12 15.87 20.84 -9.18
N ASN A 13 14.98 21.69 -9.71
CA ASN A 13 14.90 23.09 -9.33
C ASN A 13 14.48 23.25 -7.86
N ARG A 14 13.51 22.43 -7.39
CA ARG A 14 13.04 22.45 -5.99
C ARG A 14 14.12 22.01 -5.00
N PHE A 15 14.85 20.94 -5.31
CA PHE A 15 15.84 20.35 -4.38
C PHE A 15 17.27 20.88 -4.60
N GLY A 16 17.52 21.63 -5.67
CA GLY A 16 18.81 22.24 -6.00
C GLY A 16 19.88 21.29 -6.55
N SER A 17 19.69 19.97 -6.46
CA SER A 17 20.57 18.98 -7.09
C SER A 17 19.92 17.60 -7.20
N ALA A 18 20.44 16.76 -8.10
CA ALA A 18 20.04 15.36 -8.21
C ALA A 18 20.30 14.59 -6.90
N LYS A 19 21.45 14.81 -6.26
CA LYS A 19 21.80 14.16 -4.99
C LYS A 19 20.79 14.48 -3.88
N ALA A 20 20.36 15.74 -3.79
CA ALA A 20 19.37 16.15 -2.81
C ALA A 20 17.99 15.55 -3.10
N LEU A 21 17.58 15.48 -4.36
CA LEU A 21 16.34 14.80 -4.77
C LEU A 21 16.38 13.31 -4.40
N GLU A 22 17.40 12.58 -4.82
CA GLU A 22 17.53 11.13 -4.58
C GLU A 22 17.49 10.78 -3.08
N ALA A 23 18.02 11.64 -2.21
CA ALA A 23 17.97 11.44 -0.76
C ALA A 23 16.55 11.43 -0.17
N HIS A 24 15.55 11.94 -0.90
CA HIS A 24 14.15 11.98 -0.49
C HIS A 24 13.28 10.95 -1.21
N LEU A 25 13.80 10.27 -2.24
CA LEU A 25 13.03 9.32 -3.02
C LEU A 25 12.99 7.94 -2.34
N PRO A 26 11.81 7.29 -2.30
CA PRO A 26 11.71 5.94 -1.77
C PRO A 26 12.34 4.92 -2.74
N SER A 27 12.77 3.78 -2.19
CA SER A 27 13.25 2.63 -2.99
C SER A 27 12.33 1.44 -2.77
N PRO A 28 11.85 0.78 -3.85
CA PRO A 28 11.08 -0.44 -3.70
C PRO A 28 12.00 -1.61 -3.29
N LYS A 29 11.40 -2.64 -2.70
CA LYS A 29 12.07 -3.93 -2.52
C LYS A 29 12.18 -4.66 -3.85
N THR A 30 13.27 -5.40 -4.02
CA THR A 30 13.43 -6.37 -5.12
C THR A 30 12.45 -7.52 -4.98
N ALA A 31 12.18 -8.26 -6.08
CA ALA A 31 11.34 -9.45 -6.05
C ALA A 31 11.81 -10.48 -5.01
N LYS A 32 13.13 -10.71 -4.90
CA LYS A 32 13.73 -11.59 -3.89
C LYS A 32 13.42 -11.13 -2.45
N GLN A 33 13.51 -9.83 -2.20
CA GLN A 33 13.22 -9.27 -0.88
C GLN A 33 11.72 -9.31 -0.54
N LEU A 34 10.82 -9.17 -1.51
CA LEU A 34 9.38 -9.35 -1.32
C LEU A 34 9.02 -10.82 -1.04
N HIS A 35 9.61 -11.74 -1.80
CA HIS A 35 9.44 -13.17 -1.60
C HIS A 35 9.91 -13.62 -0.20
N ALA A 36 10.98 -13.02 0.32
CA ALA A 36 11.53 -13.35 1.64
C ALA A 36 10.71 -12.82 2.84
N ILE A 37 9.67 -12.00 2.62
CA ILE A 37 8.78 -11.57 3.69
C ILE A 37 7.86 -12.74 4.06
N SER A 38 7.81 -13.10 5.34
CA SER A 38 6.94 -14.17 5.83
C SER A 38 5.47 -13.76 5.85
N ALA A 39 4.59 -14.75 5.79
CA ALA A 39 3.14 -14.58 5.75
C ALA A 39 2.60 -13.77 6.95
N ASP A 40 3.16 -13.99 8.14
CA ASP A 40 2.79 -13.27 9.35
C ASP A 40 3.13 -11.77 9.30
N ARG A 41 4.26 -11.42 8.66
CA ARG A 41 4.65 -10.02 8.45
C ARG A 41 3.76 -9.35 7.41
N TYR A 42 3.32 -10.07 6.38
CA TYR A 42 2.29 -9.57 5.46
C TYR A 42 0.98 -9.29 6.18
N LEU A 43 0.49 -10.25 6.98
CA LEU A 43 -0.75 -10.10 7.73
C LEU A 43 -0.69 -8.95 8.74
N SER A 44 0.40 -8.87 9.52
CA SER A 44 0.66 -7.75 10.45
C SER A 44 0.66 -6.41 9.72
N THR A 45 1.32 -6.31 8.56
CA THR A 45 1.38 -5.06 7.78
C THR A 45 0.01 -4.68 7.18
N MET A 46 -0.76 -5.66 6.69
CA MET A 46 -2.15 -5.44 6.23
C MET A 46 -3.01 -4.91 7.37
N ALA A 47 -3.00 -5.58 8.52
CA ALA A 47 -3.74 -5.15 9.70
C ALA A 47 -3.31 -3.74 10.14
N LEU A 48 -2.01 -3.46 10.22
CA LEU A 48 -1.48 -2.16 10.61
C LEU A 48 -2.01 -1.05 9.70
N ARG A 49 -2.03 -1.32 8.39
CA ARG A 49 -2.58 -0.37 7.42
C ARG A 49 -4.07 -0.11 7.64
N VAL A 50 -4.86 -1.15 7.88
CA VAL A 50 -6.29 -1.05 8.19
C VAL A 50 -6.52 -0.25 9.48
N PHE A 51 -5.74 -0.50 10.54
CA PHE A 51 -5.88 0.22 11.80
C PHE A 51 -5.45 1.68 11.69
N ARG A 52 -4.37 1.98 10.97
CA ARG A 52 -3.92 3.35 10.66
C ARG A 52 -4.90 4.14 9.76
N ALA A 53 -5.83 3.50 9.06
CA ALA A 53 -6.84 4.20 8.28
C ALA A 53 -7.78 5.01 9.20
N GLY A 54 -7.70 6.34 9.11
CA GLY A 54 -8.53 7.26 9.91
C GLY A 54 -8.04 7.49 11.34
N LEU A 55 -6.83 7.07 11.70
CA LEU A 55 -6.25 7.27 13.04
C LEU A 55 -4.82 7.83 12.95
N LYS A 56 -4.39 8.53 13.99
CA LYS A 56 -3.00 8.99 14.12
C LYS A 56 -2.08 7.77 14.13
N HIS A 57 -1.07 7.73 13.24
CA HIS A 57 -0.18 6.57 13.12
C HIS A 57 0.52 6.25 14.45
N SER A 58 1.04 7.26 15.16
CA SER A 58 1.71 7.08 16.46
C SER A 58 0.83 6.39 17.52
N LEU A 59 -0.47 6.65 17.53
CA LEU A 59 -1.42 6.01 18.45
C LEU A 59 -1.60 4.51 18.12
N VAL A 60 -1.64 4.16 16.84
CA VAL A 60 -1.73 2.76 16.41
C VAL A 60 -0.43 2.04 16.71
N ASP A 61 0.69 2.68 16.39
CA ASP A 61 2.03 2.11 16.53
C ASP A 61 2.37 1.81 17.98
N SER A 62 2.00 2.70 18.91
CA SER A 62 2.21 2.47 20.35
C SER A 62 1.43 1.29 20.91
N LYS A 63 0.37 0.85 20.21
CA LYS A 63 -0.46 -0.31 20.59
C LYS A 63 -0.05 -1.58 19.85
N TRP A 64 0.81 -1.50 18.85
CA TRP A 64 1.13 -2.63 17.98
C TRP A 64 1.73 -3.85 18.71
N PRO A 65 2.57 -3.70 19.75
CA PRO A 65 3.03 -4.85 20.54
C PRO A 65 1.88 -5.68 21.13
N ALA A 66 0.80 -5.04 21.60
CA ALA A 66 -0.37 -5.75 22.10
C ALA A 66 -1.15 -6.44 20.95
N PHE A 67 -1.17 -5.84 19.76
CA PHE A 67 -1.74 -6.49 18.57
C PHE A 67 -0.96 -7.75 18.19
N GLU A 68 0.37 -7.71 18.23
CA GLU A 68 1.21 -8.89 18.00
C GLU A 68 0.85 -10.02 18.99
N GLU A 69 0.68 -9.72 20.28
CA GLU A 69 0.28 -10.75 21.26
C GLU A 69 -1.12 -11.34 20.98
N VAL A 70 -2.14 -10.49 20.84
CA VAL A 70 -3.54 -10.97 20.76
C VAL A 70 -3.89 -11.64 19.43
N PHE A 71 -3.09 -11.38 18.38
CA PHE A 71 -3.20 -12.05 17.09
C PHE A 71 -2.09 -13.11 16.89
N TYR A 72 -1.50 -13.65 17.96
CA TYR A 72 -0.54 -14.76 17.88
C TYR A 72 0.64 -14.49 16.94
N HIS A 73 1.23 -13.31 17.05
CA HIS A 73 2.27 -12.76 16.18
C HIS A 73 1.87 -12.72 14.69
N PHE A 74 0.56 -12.63 14.43
CA PHE A 74 -0.05 -12.65 13.11
C PHE A 74 0.22 -13.94 12.31
N ASP A 75 0.46 -15.06 12.98
CA ASP A 75 0.51 -16.37 12.33
C ASP A 75 -0.84 -16.65 11.60
N PRO A 76 -0.86 -16.71 10.25
CA PRO A 76 -2.12 -16.82 9.51
C PRO A 76 -2.91 -18.10 9.84
N GLU A 77 -2.23 -19.23 10.10
CA GLU A 77 -2.87 -20.50 10.43
C GLU A 77 -3.59 -20.44 11.78
N LYS A 78 -3.07 -19.66 12.73
CA LYS A 78 -3.74 -19.43 14.03
C LYS A 78 -4.83 -18.39 13.91
N VAL A 79 -4.54 -17.29 13.22
CA VAL A 79 -5.43 -16.13 13.15
C VAL A 79 -6.69 -16.44 12.35
N VAL A 80 -6.60 -17.27 11.30
CA VAL A 80 -7.77 -17.67 10.51
C VAL A 80 -8.82 -18.43 11.35
N LEU A 81 -8.40 -19.12 12.41
CA LEU A 81 -9.26 -19.87 13.32
C LEU A 81 -9.99 -18.99 14.36
N MET A 82 -9.71 -17.68 14.40
CA MET A 82 -10.33 -16.77 15.36
C MET A 82 -11.80 -16.50 15.01
N GLY A 83 -12.70 -17.22 15.69
CA GLY A 83 -14.15 -17.05 15.58
C GLY A 83 -14.69 -15.75 16.21
N ALA A 84 -15.99 -15.53 16.05
CA ALA A 84 -16.69 -14.33 16.53
C ALA A 84 -16.49 -14.10 18.03
N ASP A 85 -16.67 -15.14 18.86
CA ASP A 85 -16.51 -15.06 20.31
C ASP A 85 -15.12 -14.59 20.74
N HIS A 86 -14.08 -15.00 20.00
CA HIS A 86 -12.72 -14.53 20.28
C HIS A 86 -12.61 -13.03 20.00
N LEU A 87 -13.12 -12.56 18.86
CA LEU A 87 -13.09 -11.14 18.51
C LEU A 87 -13.93 -10.28 19.48
N GLU A 88 -15.02 -10.81 20.02
CA GLU A 88 -15.82 -10.15 21.05
C GLU A 88 -15.05 -10.03 22.37
N ARG A 89 -14.26 -11.04 22.76
CA ARG A 89 -13.34 -10.92 23.89
C ARG A 89 -12.26 -9.85 23.65
N LEU A 90 -11.71 -9.76 22.44
CA LEU A 90 -10.74 -8.71 22.09
C LEU A 90 -11.35 -7.30 22.17
N MET A 91 -12.65 -7.15 21.93
CA MET A 91 -13.35 -5.88 22.16
C MET A 91 -13.35 -5.44 23.63
N GLN A 92 -12.99 -6.30 24.58
CA GLN A 92 -12.81 -5.93 25.98
C GLN A 92 -11.37 -5.56 26.35
N ASP A 93 -10.39 -5.83 25.48
CA ASP A 93 -8.98 -5.53 25.75
C ASP A 93 -8.67 -4.04 25.45
N ALA A 94 -8.39 -3.27 26.50
CA ALA A 94 -8.07 -1.85 26.41
C ALA A 94 -6.67 -1.56 25.84
N ARG A 95 -5.79 -2.58 25.76
CA ARG A 95 -4.45 -2.44 25.19
C ARG A 95 -4.52 -2.18 23.68
N ILE A 96 -5.53 -2.73 23.00
CA ILE A 96 -5.73 -2.59 21.55
C ILE A 96 -6.76 -1.51 21.18
N ILE A 97 -6.98 -1.33 19.87
CA ILE A 97 -8.02 -0.44 19.33
C ILE A 97 -9.30 -1.25 19.15
N ARG A 98 -10.32 -0.91 19.95
CA ARG A 98 -11.62 -1.59 19.99
C ARG A 98 -12.53 -1.17 18.83
N HIS A 99 -12.20 -1.64 17.63
CA HIS A 99 -13.00 -1.41 16.42
C HIS A 99 -13.35 -2.75 15.75
N LEU A 100 -14.57 -3.25 16.00
CA LEU A 100 -15.00 -4.59 15.61
C LEU A 100 -14.82 -4.87 14.12
N GLY A 101 -15.18 -3.92 13.24
CA GLY A 101 -15.03 -4.10 11.79
C GLY A 101 -13.58 -4.17 11.30
N LYS A 102 -12.60 -3.71 12.09
CA LYS A 102 -11.17 -3.81 11.77
C LYS A 102 -10.59 -5.08 12.39
N LEU A 103 -11.02 -5.45 13.60
CA LEU A 103 -10.66 -6.73 14.21
C LEU A 103 -11.15 -7.92 13.36
N LYS A 104 -12.39 -7.89 12.87
CA LYS A 104 -12.96 -8.89 11.94
C LYS A 104 -12.22 -8.97 10.60
N SER A 105 -11.47 -7.95 10.21
CA SER A 105 -10.71 -7.98 8.96
C SER A 105 -9.46 -8.84 9.03
N VAL A 106 -8.86 -9.01 10.22
CA VAL A 106 -7.60 -9.75 10.39
C VAL A 106 -7.75 -11.24 10.06
N PRO A 107 -8.69 -12.01 10.65
CA PRO A 107 -8.90 -13.42 10.26
C PRO A 107 -9.30 -13.60 8.79
N ARG A 108 -10.06 -12.65 8.22
CA ARG A 108 -10.42 -12.68 6.79
C ARG A 108 -9.22 -12.47 5.87
N ASN A 109 -8.30 -11.58 6.25
CA ASN A 109 -7.07 -11.36 5.51
C ASN A 109 -6.06 -12.50 5.73
N ALA A 110 -6.10 -13.18 6.87
CA ALA A 110 -5.35 -14.42 7.10
C ALA A 110 -5.80 -15.52 6.12
N GLN A 111 -7.12 -15.70 5.95
CA GLN A 111 -7.66 -16.62 4.95
C GLN A 111 -7.18 -16.26 3.54
N LEU A 112 -7.27 -14.99 3.13
CA LEU A 112 -6.77 -14.53 1.84
C LEU A 112 -5.29 -14.91 1.62
N ILE A 113 -4.46 -14.71 2.63
CA ILE A 113 -3.04 -15.06 2.54
C ILE A 113 -2.90 -16.56 2.31
N LEU A 114 -3.53 -17.40 3.14
CA LEU A 114 -3.47 -18.86 3.02
C LEU A 114 -3.96 -19.36 1.65
N ASP A 115 -5.06 -18.80 1.13
CA ASP A 115 -5.59 -19.15 -0.19
C ASP A 115 -4.56 -18.86 -1.30
N ILE A 116 -3.91 -17.69 -1.24
CA ILE A 116 -2.85 -17.32 -2.18
C ILE A 116 -1.61 -18.21 -2.03
N GLU A 117 -1.25 -18.58 -0.80
CA GLU A 117 -0.11 -19.50 -0.57
C GLU A 117 -0.37 -20.87 -1.17
N GLN A 118 -1.62 -21.35 -1.13
CA GLN A 118 -2.00 -22.60 -1.79
C GLN A 118 -1.86 -22.52 -3.32
N GLU A 119 -2.22 -21.40 -3.94
CA GLU A 119 -2.20 -21.23 -5.40
C GLU A 119 -0.81 -20.86 -5.96
N HIS A 120 -0.03 -20.06 -5.21
CA HIS A 120 1.21 -19.44 -5.69
C HIS A 120 2.46 -19.88 -4.91
N GLY A 121 2.31 -20.75 -3.92
CA GLY A 121 3.38 -21.24 -3.04
C GLY A 121 3.76 -20.28 -1.91
N SER A 122 3.64 -18.97 -2.11
CA SER A 122 3.68 -17.98 -1.02
C SER A 122 3.02 -16.66 -1.40
N PHE A 123 2.55 -15.91 -0.40
CA PHE A 123 1.97 -14.58 -0.62
C PHE A 123 3.02 -13.60 -1.18
N GLY A 124 4.27 -13.72 -0.74
CA GLY A 124 5.37 -12.93 -1.26
C GLY A 124 5.64 -13.17 -2.75
N THR A 125 5.53 -14.43 -3.22
CA THR A 125 5.64 -14.77 -4.65
C THR A 125 4.56 -14.09 -5.47
N PHE A 126 3.30 -14.19 -5.03
CA PHE A 126 2.16 -13.55 -5.68
C PHE A 126 2.36 -12.03 -5.82
N ILE A 127 2.74 -11.34 -4.73
CA ILE A 127 2.99 -9.90 -4.75
C ILE A 127 4.18 -9.53 -5.65
N ALA A 128 5.27 -10.31 -5.60
CA ALA A 128 6.48 -10.05 -6.36
C ALA A 128 6.23 -10.19 -7.87
N GLN A 129 5.51 -11.23 -8.28
CA GLN A 129 5.24 -11.55 -9.69
C GLN A 129 4.20 -10.64 -10.34
N TRP A 130 3.36 -9.96 -9.55
CA TRP A 130 2.39 -9.03 -10.12
C TRP A 130 3.08 -7.90 -10.91
N PRO A 131 2.72 -7.68 -12.19
CA PRO A 131 3.45 -6.75 -13.04
C PRO A 131 3.21 -5.29 -12.62
N VAL A 132 4.27 -4.49 -12.58
CA VAL A 132 4.22 -3.10 -12.07
C VAL A 132 3.50 -2.14 -13.02
N ASP A 133 3.46 -2.47 -14.31
CA ASP A 133 2.71 -1.75 -15.34
C ASP A 133 1.18 -1.94 -15.25
N ASN A 134 0.74 -2.87 -14.39
CA ASN A 134 -0.66 -3.10 -14.02
C ASN A 134 -0.80 -3.20 -12.49
N ILE A 135 -0.13 -2.30 -11.76
CA ILE A 135 -0.18 -2.29 -10.30
C ILE A 135 -1.58 -1.96 -9.75
N THR A 136 -2.37 -1.17 -10.48
CA THR A 136 -3.77 -0.90 -10.11
C THR A 136 -4.65 -2.16 -10.17
N GLY A 137 -4.31 -3.13 -11.02
CA GLY A 137 -4.91 -4.46 -11.00
C GLY A 137 -4.72 -5.16 -9.65
N LEU A 138 -3.53 -5.06 -9.05
CA LEU A 138 -3.26 -5.64 -7.73
C LEU A 138 -4.09 -4.93 -6.64
N TRP A 139 -4.27 -3.61 -6.78
CA TRP A 139 -5.12 -2.86 -5.83
C TRP A 139 -6.56 -3.35 -5.86
N GLN A 140 -7.08 -3.59 -7.07
CA GLN A 140 -8.44 -4.09 -7.28
C GLN A 140 -8.59 -5.51 -6.77
N TYR A 141 -7.60 -6.38 -6.99
CA TYR A 141 -7.59 -7.74 -6.45
C TYR A 141 -7.62 -7.71 -4.91
N LEU A 142 -6.69 -6.99 -4.28
CA LEU A 142 -6.63 -6.88 -2.82
C LEU A 142 -7.90 -6.23 -2.25
N ALA A 143 -8.49 -5.25 -2.93
CA ALA A 143 -9.73 -4.61 -2.50
C ALA A 143 -10.95 -5.55 -2.60
N LYS A 144 -10.97 -6.43 -3.60
CA LYS A 144 -12.06 -7.38 -3.83
C LYS A 144 -11.99 -8.59 -2.91
N HIS A 145 -10.79 -9.14 -2.74
CA HIS A 145 -10.56 -10.39 -2.02
C HIS A 145 -10.15 -10.17 -0.56
N GLY A 146 -9.54 -9.03 -0.24
CA GLY A 146 -9.23 -8.64 1.13
C GLY A 146 -10.38 -7.93 1.82
N ASN A 147 -10.31 -7.86 3.15
CA ASN A 147 -11.26 -7.14 3.98
C ASN A 147 -10.63 -5.84 4.49
N GLN A 148 -11.35 -4.71 4.36
CA GLN A 148 -10.86 -3.35 4.65
C GLN A 148 -9.67 -2.88 3.78
N MET A 149 -9.45 -3.55 2.65
CA MET A 149 -8.36 -3.26 1.71
C MET A 149 -8.77 -2.33 0.56
N GLY A 150 -9.99 -1.80 0.54
CA GLY A 150 -10.44 -0.85 -0.50
C GLY A 150 -9.77 0.53 -0.45
N GLY A 151 -10.01 1.32 -1.50
CA GLY A 151 -9.54 2.71 -1.60
C GLY A 151 -8.02 2.82 -1.45
N LEU A 152 -7.56 3.72 -0.57
CA LEU A 152 -6.13 3.94 -0.33
C LEU A 152 -5.47 2.86 0.56
N SER A 153 -6.20 1.86 1.05
CA SER A 153 -5.61 0.81 1.88
C SER A 153 -4.68 -0.09 1.06
N SER A 154 -5.13 -0.63 -0.08
CA SER A 154 -4.29 -1.41 -0.99
C SER A 154 -2.98 -0.72 -1.40
N PRO A 155 -2.99 0.46 -2.07
CA PRO A 155 -1.74 1.09 -2.51
C PRO A 155 -0.81 1.45 -1.34
N ARG A 156 -1.35 1.87 -0.19
CA ARG A 156 -0.51 2.17 0.98
C ARG A 156 0.07 0.92 1.62
N PHE A 157 -0.69 -0.18 1.69
CA PHE A 157 -0.17 -1.47 2.13
C PHE A 157 0.99 -1.92 1.24
N LEU A 158 0.81 -1.89 -0.08
CA LEU A 158 1.85 -2.24 -1.05
C LEU A 158 3.11 -1.38 -0.86
N ARG A 159 2.95 -0.07 -0.63
CA ARG A 159 4.08 0.80 -0.29
C ARG A 159 4.75 0.42 1.02
N MET A 160 3.97 0.05 2.05
CA MET A 160 4.50 -0.33 3.37
C MET A 160 5.34 -1.62 3.32
N ILE A 161 4.94 -2.61 2.52
CA ILE A 161 5.73 -3.84 2.32
C ILE A 161 6.90 -3.64 1.35
N GLY A 162 6.91 -2.54 0.59
CA GLY A 162 7.93 -2.20 -0.39
C GLY A 162 7.66 -2.69 -1.82
N LYS A 163 6.44 -3.11 -2.16
CA LYS A 163 6.07 -3.39 -3.55
C LYS A 163 6.02 -2.06 -4.31
N ASP A 164 6.68 -2.01 -5.47
CA ASP A 164 6.68 -0.81 -6.29
C ASP A 164 5.25 -0.47 -6.75
N THR A 165 4.83 0.75 -6.43
CA THR A 165 3.47 1.25 -6.63
C THR A 165 3.45 2.76 -6.47
N PHE A 166 2.54 3.45 -7.17
CA PHE A 166 2.19 4.83 -6.87
C PHE A 166 1.06 4.90 -5.82
N ILE A 167 0.85 6.07 -5.22
CA ILE A 167 -0.29 6.26 -4.31
C ILE A 167 -1.00 7.54 -4.74
N PRO A 168 -2.32 7.50 -5.01
CA PRO A 168 -3.10 8.72 -5.26
C PRO A 168 -3.36 9.45 -3.93
N THR A 169 -2.29 9.97 -3.32
CA THR A 169 -2.37 10.90 -2.18
C THR A 169 -3.02 12.20 -2.63
N TRP A 170 -3.35 13.06 -1.66
CA TRP A 170 -3.93 14.36 -1.98
C TRP A 170 -3.02 15.17 -2.93
N ASP A 171 -1.71 15.24 -2.66
CA ASP A 171 -0.76 15.94 -3.53
C ASP A 171 -0.67 15.32 -4.94
N VAL A 172 -0.62 13.99 -5.02
CA VAL A 172 -0.57 13.30 -6.31
C VAL A 172 -1.84 13.59 -7.12
N VAL A 173 -3.02 13.51 -6.48
CA VAL A 173 -4.30 13.82 -7.16
C VAL A 173 -4.37 15.28 -7.56
N ALA A 174 -3.94 16.21 -6.70
CA ALA A 174 -3.90 17.64 -7.02
C ALA A 174 -3.00 17.92 -8.24
N ALA A 175 -1.82 17.29 -8.31
CA ALA A 175 -0.91 17.43 -9.44
C ALA A 175 -1.46 16.80 -10.73
N LEU A 176 -2.16 15.66 -10.65
CA LEU A 176 -2.82 15.04 -11.80
C LEU A 176 -4.01 15.88 -12.31
N ASN A 177 -4.81 16.42 -11.38
CA ASN A 177 -5.91 17.33 -11.69
C ASN A 177 -5.43 18.61 -12.38
N ALA A 178 -4.32 19.19 -11.91
CA ALA A 178 -3.72 20.38 -12.52
C ALA A 178 -3.21 20.16 -13.97
N GLN A 179 -3.11 18.90 -14.41
CA GLN A 179 -2.72 18.51 -15.76
C GLN A 179 -3.87 17.93 -16.59
N ASP A 180 -5.12 18.07 -16.11
CA ASP A 180 -6.34 17.54 -16.74
C ASP A 180 -6.31 16.03 -17.00
N ILE A 181 -5.60 15.27 -16.16
CA ILE A 181 -5.47 13.80 -16.29
C ILE A 181 -6.69 13.10 -15.67
N VAL A 182 -7.12 13.56 -14.50
CA VAL A 182 -8.32 13.12 -13.78
C VAL A 182 -8.97 14.31 -13.09
N ASP A 183 -10.27 14.23 -12.82
CA ASP A 183 -11.00 15.33 -12.14
C ASP A 183 -11.06 15.15 -10.62
N LYS A 184 -10.84 13.93 -10.14
CA LYS A 184 -11.02 13.53 -8.74
C LYS A 184 -10.13 12.33 -8.42
N VAL A 185 -10.11 11.96 -7.15
CA VAL A 185 -9.41 10.76 -6.68
C VAL A 185 -9.82 9.54 -7.54
N PRO A 186 -8.86 8.84 -8.18
CA PRO A 186 -9.14 7.75 -9.13
C PRO A 186 -9.65 6.51 -8.39
N THR A 187 -10.97 6.43 -8.22
CA THR A 187 -11.66 5.34 -7.52
C THR A 187 -12.29 4.33 -8.46
N SER A 188 -12.59 4.73 -9.70
CA SER A 188 -13.11 3.83 -10.73
C SER A 188 -11.96 3.07 -11.43
N LYS A 189 -12.26 1.90 -12.00
CA LYS A 189 -11.28 1.14 -12.79
C LYS A 189 -10.74 1.95 -13.97
N ARG A 190 -11.60 2.75 -14.62
CA ARG A 190 -11.24 3.61 -15.74
C ARG A 190 -10.23 4.67 -15.32
N ASP A 191 -10.52 5.41 -14.25
CA ASP A 191 -9.64 6.49 -13.79
C ASP A 191 -8.30 5.91 -13.29
N GLN A 192 -8.34 4.75 -12.62
CA GLN A 192 -7.11 4.04 -12.22
C GLN A 192 -6.26 3.62 -13.42
N ALA A 193 -6.86 3.14 -14.50
CA ALA A 193 -6.14 2.78 -15.73
C ALA A 193 -5.50 4.02 -16.39
N ILE A 194 -6.23 5.14 -16.47
CA ILE A 194 -5.68 6.41 -16.99
C ILE A 194 -4.44 6.83 -16.20
N VAL A 195 -4.52 6.78 -14.87
CA VAL A 195 -3.37 7.14 -14.02
C VAL A 195 -2.25 6.09 -14.15
N GLN A 196 -2.56 4.81 -14.25
CA GLN A 196 -1.56 3.77 -14.51
C GLN A 196 -0.78 4.04 -15.80
N ASP A 197 -1.47 4.42 -16.88
CA ASP A 197 -0.84 4.70 -18.18
C ASP A 197 0.13 5.89 -18.11
N VAL A 198 -0.23 6.94 -17.37
CA VAL A 198 0.67 8.08 -17.09
C VAL A 198 1.96 7.62 -16.41
N PHE A 199 1.81 6.81 -15.36
CA PHE A 199 2.95 6.31 -14.60
C PHE A 199 3.79 5.32 -15.42
N ASN A 200 3.16 4.51 -16.28
CA ASN A 200 3.85 3.63 -17.22
C ASN A 200 4.66 4.41 -18.24
N GLN A 201 4.12 5.51 -18.77
CA GLN A 201 4.84 6.38 -19.68
C GLN A 201 6.08 6.97 -19.01
N TRP A 202 5.93 7.60 -17.83
CA TRP A 202 7.09 8.14 -17.10
C TRP A 202 8.10 7.06 -16.69
N HIS A 203 7.64 5.86 -16.35
CA HIS A 203 8.51 4.72 -16.09
C HIS A 203 9.32 4.34 -17.33
N ALA A 204 8.68 4.24 -18.49
CA ALA A 204 9.35 3.92 -19.75
C ALA A 204 10.36 5.01 -20.18
N GLU A 205 10.05 6.28 -19.95
CA GLU A 205 10.93 7.41 -20.27
C GLU A 205 12.17 7.50 -19.36
N SER A 206 12.06 7.03 -18.12
CA SER A 206 13.08 7.30 -17.08
C SER A 206 13.77 6.07 -16.49
N GLY A 207 13.15 4.89 -16.59
CA GLY A 207 13.52 3.69 -15.84
C GLY A 207 13.25 3.79 -14.33
N ARG A 208 12.63 4.86 -13.83
CA ARG A 208 12.39 5.06 -12.39
C ARG A 208 11.25 4.21 -11.86
N PRO A 209 11.34 3.67 -10.63
CA PRO A 209 10.22 3.02 -9.96
C PRO A 209 8.99 3.92 -9.82
N MET A 210 7.81 3.31 -9.83
CA MET A 210 6.51 3.98 -9.65
C MET A 210 6.47 4.76 -8.33
N CYS A 211 7.08 4.23 -7.27
CA CYS A 211 7.12 4.87 -5.97
C CYS A 211 7.93 6.18 -5.96
N GLN A 212 8.98 6.27 -6.78
CA GLN A 212 9.78 7.48 -6.97
C GLN A 212 9.01 8.51 -7.78
N LEU A 213 8.46 8.10 -8.93
CA LEU A 213 7.60 8.96 -9.76
C LEU A 213 6.45 9.54 -8.96
N SER A 214 5.87 8.73 -8.05
CA SER A 214 4.77 9.14 -7.18
C SER A 214 5.21 10.20 -6.16
N ALA A 215 6.43 10.09 -5.62
CA ALA A 215 6.99 11.09 -4.71
C ALA A 215 7.37 12.38 -5.46
N MET A 216 8.01 12.25 -6.62
CA MET A 216 8.36 13.37 -7.49
C MET A 216 7.13 14.19 -7.87
N LEU A 217 6.06 13.52 -8.30
CA LEU A 217 4.81 14.18 -8.64
C LEU A 217 4.20 14.91 -7.43
N ALA A 218 4.23 14.31 -6.25
CA ALA A 218 3.79 14.98 -5.03
C ALA A 218 4.60 16.25 -4.70
N PHE A 219 5.91 16.26 -4.99
CA PHE A 219 6.77 17.43 -4.78
C PHE A 219 6.45 18.62 -5.71
N THR A 220 5.64 18.41 -6.75
CA THR A 220 5.16 19.49 -7.62
C THR A 220 4.09 20.36 -6.98
N VAL A 221 3.41 19.85 -5.95
CA VAL A 221 2.41 20.61 -5.19
C VAL A 221 3.09 21.40 -4.08
N ASN A 222 2.80 22.70 -4.03
CA ASN A 222 3.27 23.58 -2.96
C ASN A 222 2.20 23.70 -1.87
N HIS A 223 2.65 23.72 -0.62
CA HIS A 223 1.85 24.01 0.58
C HIS A 223 2.29 25.35 1.16
#